data_AF-A0A812SZD1-F1
#
_entry.id   AF-A0A812SZD1-F1
#
_cell.length_a   1.000
_cell.length_b   1.000
_cell.length_c   1.000
_cell.angle_alpha   90.00
_cell.angle_beta   90.00
_cell.angle_gamma   90.00
#
_symmetry.space_group_name_H-M   'P 1'
#
loop_
_entity.id
_entity.type
_entity.pdbx_description
1 polymer ?
#
loop_
_entity_poly.entity_id
_entity_poly.type
_entity_poly.pdbx_seq_one_letter_code
_entity_poly.pdbx_strand_id
1 'polypeptide(L)'
;MASGLAGKIRRATESDEFDLSGYDQARCNELAKAAFSEPMALKEMVRLSFVVGGGKLVRQKYSDDLPKHFCSALTLIGFQEDNSATVEQGSAGKFKFHHDTNKNLKFVHVFPKLSAEVRTEAAGEEEAAEEPAATPAELLLRSDDAEFLRLVQAQVVTYGEKKKLLEILKQRISDLEAIEAKMARLERVEASEEALFNDVGAEELKEKKKVVEGEMKAMVDAGRLTAAEKADFLEQLEGKVSQANAEIQKAQQDGKAKKVQARTVHRTLAANRVFRDVQALQQQLEILQNTKAAVKEAEPAPLPPLKHGAKIRELRLNLGLTRLGERPEIEEAVTELERRAKGWLESDEVFQERLEAQSAPGRVRGLLTG
;
A
#
# COMPACT_ATOMS: atom_id res chain seq x y z
N MET A 1 -20.03 26.96 -7.19
CA MET A 1 -20.52 25.94 -6.25
C MET A 1 -21.24 24.87 -7.06
N ALA A 2 -20.54 23.81 -7.48
CA ALA A 2 -21.17 22.71 -8.21
C ALA A 2 -22.16 21.99 -7.28
N SER A 3 -23.36 21.64 -7.77
CA SER A 3 -24.32 20.85 -6.99
C SER A 3 -23.66 19.55 -6.52
N GLY A 4 -23.99 19.08 -5.32
CA GLY A 4 -23.30 17.93 -4.70
C GLY A 4 -23.25 16.67 -5.59
N LEU A 5 -24.22 16.50 -6.50
CA LEU A 5 -24.24 15.42 -7.49
C LEU A 5 -23.25 15.65 -8.65
N ALA A 6 -23.13 16.86 -9.18
CA ALA A 6 -22.16 17.17 -10.24
C ALA A 6 -20.72 16.91 -9.79
N GLY A 7 -20.40 17.25 -8.54
CA GLY A 7 -19.08 16.95 -7.96
C GLY A 7 -18.82 15.45 -7.80
N LYS A 8 -19.84 14.64 -7.49
CA LYS A 8 -19.72 13.18 -7.45
C LYS A 8 -19.48 12.59 -8.83
N ILE A 9 -20.24 13.03 -9.83
CA ILE A 9 -20.09 12.60 -11.23
C ILE A 9 -18.66 12.89 -11.72
N ARG A 10 -18.13 14.09 -11.43
CA ARG A 10 -16.77 14.47 -11.86
C ARG A 10 -15.65 13.66 -11.21
N ARG A 11 -15.90 13.04 -10.06
CA ARG A 11 -14.95 12.17 -9.36
C ARG A 11 -15.13 10.69 -9.69
N ALA A 12 -16.12 10.32 -10.49
CA ALA A 12 -16.34 8.94 -10.88
C ALA A 12 -15.23 8.49 -11.84
N THR A 13 -14.37 7.58 -11.36
CA THR A 13 -13.30 6.95 -12.15
C THR A 13 -13.75 5.68 -12.86
N GLU A 14 -14.94 5.17 -12.52
CA GLU A 14 -15.53 3.95 -13.04
C GLU A 14 -16.97 4.17 -13.52
N SER A 15 -17.56 3.17 -14.18
CA SER A 15 -18.96 3.23 -14.62
C SER A 15 -19.91 3.15 -13.43
N ASP A 16 -20.65 4.23 -13.18
CA ASP A 16 -21.53 4.37 -12.01
C ASP A 16 -22.97 4.76 -12.40
N GLU A 17 -23.90 4.61 -11.47
CA GLU A 17 -25.34 4.88 -11.63
C GLU A 17 -25.80 6.03 -10.72
N PHE A 18 -26.49 7.02 -11.31
CA PHE A 18 -26.97 8.21 -10.62
C PHE A 18 -28.48 8.37 -10.77
N ASP A 19 -29.19 8.50 -9.66
CA ASP A 19 -30.65 8.67 -9.65
C ASP A 19 -31.05 10.15 -9.79
N LEU A 20 -31.83 10.49 -10.83
CA LEU A 20 -32.33 11.84 -11.08
C LEU A 20 -33.77 12.07 -10.59
N SER A 21 -34.27 11.25 -9.65
CA SER A 21 -35.58 11.48 -9.04
C SER A 21 -35.70 12.89 -8.44
N GLY A 22 -36.81 13.58 -8.73
CA GLY A 22 -37.06 14.96 -8.27
C GLY A 22 -36.28 16.06 -9.03
N TYR A 23 -35.64 15.74 -10.16
CA TYR A 23 -35.05 16.75 -11.04
C TYR A 23 -36.09 17.33 -11.99
N ASP A 24 -36.00 18.65 -12.20
CA ASP A 24 -36.77 19.39 -13.19
C ASP A 24 -35.85 19.86 -14.33
N GLN A 25 -36.40 20.55 -15.33
CA GLN A 25 -35.65 21.02 -16.47
C GLN A 25 -34.47 21.94 -16.09
N ALA A 26 -34.65 22.83 -15.13
CA ALA A 26 -33.61 23.76 -14.69
C ALA A 26 -32.44 23.01 -14.03
N ARG A 27 -32.75 22.06 -13.14
CA ARG A 27 -31.75 21.22 -12.47
C ARG A 27 -31.02 20.28 -13.42
N CYS A 28 -31.70 19.74 -14.43
CA CYS A 28 -31.05 18.96 -15.49
C CYS A 28 -30.04 19.80 -16.28
N ASN A 29 -30.39 21.04 -16.64
CA ASN A 29 -29.49 21.97 -17.33
C ASN A 29 -28.28 22.34 -16.48
N GLU A 30 -28.50 22.65 -15.20
CA GLU A 30 -27.40 22.95 -14.25
C GLU A 30 -26.50 21.74 -14.03
N LEU A 31 -27.07 20.55 -13.89
CA LEU A 31 -26.32 19.30 -13.71
C LEU A 31 -25.47 19.00 -14.95
N ALA A 32 -26.07 19.02 -16.15
CA ALA A 32 -25.37 18.73 -17.38
C ALA A 32 -24.21 19.73 -17.60
N LYS A 33 -24.47 21.02 -17.36
CA LYS A 33 -23.43 22.06 -17.43
C LYS A 33 -22.34 21.82 -16.38
N ALA A 34 -22.68 21.67 -15.11
CA ALA A 34 -21.68 21.53 -14.05
C ALA A 34 -20.87 20.22 -14.12
N ALA A 35 -21.47 19.13 -14.61
CA ALA A 35 -20.82 17.83 -14.70
C ALA A 35 -20.00 17.66 -16.00
N PHE A 36 -20.51 18.16 -17.13
CA PHE A 36 -20.02 17.77 -18.47
C PHE A 36 -19.62 18.95 -19.38
N SER A 37 -19.68 20.21 -18.92
CA SER A 37 -19.22 21.34 -19.74
C SER A 37 -17.71 21.33 -20.00
N GLU A 38 -16.95 20.80 -19.05
CA GLU A 38 -15.51 20.62 -19.18
C GLU A 38 -15.19 19.14 -19.39
N PRO A 39 -14.17 18.81 -20.22
CA PRO A 39 -13.71 17.45 -20.36
C PRO A 39 -13.28 16.83 -19.03
N MET A 40 -13.58 15.55 -18.83
CA MET A 40 -13.16 14.79 -17.65
C MET A 40 -11.75 14.24 -17.85
N ALA A 41 -10.94 14.27 -16.79
CA ALA A 41 -9.62 13.66 -16.74
C ALA A 41 -9.75 12.18 -16.34
N LEU A 42 -10.18 11.34 -17.29
CA LEU A 42 -10.33 9.90 -17.09
C LEU A 42 -9.32 9.15 -17.98
N LYS A 43 -8.67 8.14 -17.40
CA LYS A 43 -7.70 7.26 -18.08
C LYS A 43 -8.39 6.31 -19.07
N GLU A 44 -9.60 5.86 -18.75
CA GLU A 44 -10.43 5.00 -19.59
C GLU A 44 -11.82 5.60 -19.82
N MET A 45 -12.48 5.15 -20.90
CA MET A 45 -13.87 5.54 -21.16
C MET A 45 -14.78 4.90 -20.12
N VAL A 46 -15.66 5.68 -19.51
CA VAL A 46 -16.63 5.20 -18.52
C VAL A 46 -18.06 5.45 -18.98
N ARG A 47 -18.99 4.62 -18.52
CA ARG A 47 -20.42 4.77 -18.77
C ARG A 47 -21.12 5.27 -17.52
N LEU A 48 -21.50 6.54 -17.52
CA LEU A 48 -22.24 7.15 -16.42
C LEU A 48 -23.74 7.00 -16.71
N SER A 49 -24.43 6.23 -15.88
CA SER A 49 -25.80 5.81 -16.11
C SER A 49 -26.77 6.62 -15.26
N PHE A 50 -27.66 7.39 -15.87
CA PHE A 50 -28.60 8.25 -15.16
C PHE A 50 -29.99 7.64 -15.18
N VAL A 51 -30.57 7.36 -14.00
CA VAL A 51 -31.95 6.91 -13.89
C VAL A 51 -32.87 8.10 -14.12
N VAL A 52 -33.55 8.12 -15.27
CA VAL A 52 -34.41 9.23 -15.73
C VAL A 52 -35.89 8.86 -15.74
N GLY A 53 -36.23 7.63 -15.38
CA GLY A 53 -37.62 7.18 -15.41
C GLY A 53 -37.80 5.78 -14.86
N GLY A 54 -39.05 5.47 -14.53
CA GLY A 54 -39.46 4.16 -14.05
C GLY A 54 -40.45 3.49 -14.99
N GLY A 55 -40.44 2.16 -15.00
CA GLY A 55 -41.51 1.33 -15.54
C GLY A 55 -42.76 1.38 -14.66
N LYS A 56 -43.72 0.49 -14.92
CA LYS A 56 -45.08 0.53 -14.30
C LYS A 56 -45.08 0.64 -12.77
N LEU A 57 -44.09 0.04 -12.10
CA LEU A 57 -44.00 -0.03 -10.62
C LEU A 57 -43.43 1.24 -9.97
N VAL A 58 -42.57 1.98 -10.66
CA VAL A 58 -41.85 3.15 -10.10
C VAL A 58 -42.05 4.43 -10.92
N ARG A 59 -42.96 4.42 -11.89
CA ARG A 59 -43.27 5.58 -12.77
C ARG A 59 -43.63 6.86 -12.00
N GLN A 60 -44.22 6.74 -10.82
CA GLN A 60 -44.62 7.90 -10.01
C GLN A 60 -43.44 8.67 -9.39
N LYS A 61 -42.26 8.05 -9.31
CA LYS A 61 -41.05 8.66 -8.72
C LYS A 61 -40.38 9.68 -9.64
N TYR A 62 -40.65 9.60 -10.94
CA TYR A 62 -39.98 10.38 -11.98
C TYR A 62 -41.02 11.19 -12.76
N SER A 63 -40.63 12.39 -13.23
CA SER A 63 -41.46 13.13 -14.17
C SER A 63 -41.43 12.43 -15.54
N ASP A 64 -42.57 12.38 -16.23
CA ASP A 64 -42.66 11.80 -17.58
C ASP A 64 -41.78 12.55 -18.60
N ASP A 65 -41.55 13.84 -18.37
CA ASP A 65 -40.70 14.70 -19.20
C ASP A 65 -39.22 14.66 -18.84
N LEU A 66 -38.84 13.97 -17.74
CA LEU A 66 -37.45 13.94 -17.25
C LEU A 66 -36.44 13.40 -18.28
N PRO A 67 -36.71 12.30 -19.02
CA PRO A 67 -35.81 11.85 -20.08
C PRO A 67 -35.59 12.93 -21.15
N LYS A 68 -36.66 13.63 -21.54
CA LYS A 68 -36.61 14.69 -22.55
C LYS A 68 -35.81 15.89 -22.05
N HIS A 69 -36.00 16.30 -20.79
CA HIS A 69 -35.27 17.39 -20.18
C HIS A 69 -33.77 17.09 -20.09
N PHE A 70 -33.38 15.90 -19.65
CA PHE A 70 -31.98 15.55 -19.50
C PHE A 70 -31.27 15.34 -20.84
N CYS A 71 -31.90 14.67 -21.82
CA CYS A 71 -31.34 14.57 -23.17
C CYS A 71 -31.18 15.96 -23.81
N SER A 72 -32.18 16.83 -23.69
CA SER A 72 -32.08 18.20 -24.19
C SER A 72 -30.96 19.00 -23.51
N ALA A 73 -30.75 18.81 -22.21
CA ALA A 73 -29.66 19.46 -21.46
C ALA A 73 -28.28 19.03 -21.97
N LEU A 74 -28.11 17.73 -22.26
CA LEU A 74 -26.87 17.17 -22.83
C LEU A 74 -26.63 17.68 -24.26
N THR A 75 -27.67 17.74 -25.10
CA THR A 75 -27.55 18.30 -26.45
C THR A 75 -27.15 19.78 -26.43
N LEU A 76 -27.68 20.57 -25.48
CA LEU A 76 -27.34 22.00 -25.33
C LEU A 76 -25.85 22.25 -25.02
N ILE A 77 -25.18 21.31 -24.35
CA ILE A 77 -23.74 21.38 -24.06
C ILE A 77 -22.88 20.65 -25.11
N GLY A 78 -23.49 20.29 -26.25
CA GLY A 78 -22.81 19.72 -27.41
C GLY A 78 -22.48 18.25 -27.27
N PHE A 79 -23.32 17.46 -26.60
CA PHE A 79 -23.31 16.00 -26.71
C PHE A 79 -24.27 15.53 -27.82
N GLN A 80 -23.96 14.38 -28.42
CA GLN A 80 -24.76 13.80 -29.51
C GLN A 80 -25.47 12.52 -29.04
N GLU A 81 -26.71 12.33 -29.49
CA GLU A 81 -27.44 11.09 -29.25
C GLU A 81 -26.95 10.00 -30.20
N ASP A 82 -26.54 8.86 -29.67
CA ASP A 82 -26.08 7.71 -30.43
C ASP A 82 -26.46 6.41 -29.71
N ASN A 83 -27.50 5.73 -30.21
CA ASN A 83 -27.99 4.48 -29.62
C ASN A 83 -27.01 3.31 -29.73
N SER A 84 -25.98 3.43 -30.57
CA SER A 84 -24.91 2.43 -30.69
C SER A 84 -23.72 2.70 -29.78
N ALA A 85 -23.71 3.81 -29.02
CA ALA A 85 -22.60 4.18 -28.17
C ALA A 85 -22.28 3.11 -27.11
N THR A 86 -21.03 2.69 -27.07
CA THR A 86 -20.44 1.70 -26.16
C THR A 86 -19.32 2.32 -25.33
N VAL A 87 -18.71 1.54 -24.44
CA VAL A 87 -17.56 1.96 -23.63
C VAL A 87 -16.29 1.97 -24.49
N GLU A 88 -16.35 2.69 -25.61
CA GLU A 88 -15.27 2.85 -26.58
C GLU A 88 -14.94 4.34 -26.71
N GLN A 89 -13.68 4.66 -26.99
CA GLN A 89 -13.23 6.05 -27.11
C GLN A 89 -13.98 6.84 -28.18
N GLY A 90 -14.43 6.18 -29.26
CA GLY A 90 -15.26 6.78 -30.32
C GLY A 90 -16.66 7.22 -29.87
N SER A 91 -17.08 6.84 -28.66
CA SER A 91 -18.33 7.26 -28.04
C SER A 91 -18.19 8.51 -27.16
N ALA A 92 -16.99 9.12 -27.06
CA ALA A 92 -16.76 10.31 -26.26
C ALA A 92 -17.68 11.47 -26.67
N GLY A 93 -18.36 12.09 -25.70
CA GLY A 93 -19.30 13.17 -25.96
C GLY A 93 -20.63 12.71 -26.54
N LYS A 94 -20.96 11.43 -26.42
CA LYS A 94 -22.25 10.86 -26.83
C LYS A 94 -23.10 10.42 -25.64
N PHE A 95 -24.39 10.28 -25.85
CA PHE A 95 -25.28 9.64 -24.89
C PHE A 95 -26.28 8.72 -25.60
N LYS A 96 -26.82 7.76 -24.85
CA LYS A 96 -27.87 6.86 -25.34
C LYS A 96 -28.98 6.71 -24.33
N PHE A 97 -30.21 6.62 -24.82
CA PHE A 97 -31.35 6.25 -24.02
C PHE A 97 -31.50 4.73 -24.00
N HIS A 98 -31.71 4.15 -22.82
CA HIS A 98 -31.88 2.71 -22.66
C HIS A 98 -33.03 2.42 -21.69
N HIS A 99 -33.96 1.58 -22.12
CA HIS A 99 -35.03 1.09 -21.25
C HIS A 99 -34.71 -0.34 -20.83
N ASP A 100 -34.32 -0.51 -19.56
CA ASP A 100 -34.06 -1.81 -18.96
C ASP A 100 -35.38 -2.39 -18.43
N THR A 101 -35.94 -3.33 -19.18
CA THR A 101 -37.20 -4.00 -18.86
C THR A 101 -37.07 -4.97 -17.69
N ASN A 102 -35.86 -5.47 -17.39
CA ASN A 102 -35.61 -6.35 -16.25
C ASN A 102 -35.62 -5.55 -14.94
N LYS A 103 -34.96 -4.39 -14.94
CA LYS A 103 -34.94 -3.49 -13.77
C LYS A 103 -36.17 -2.59 -13.65
N ASN A 104 -37.04 -2.56 -14.68
CA ASN A 104 -38.15 -1.61 -14.79
C ASN A 104 -37.68 -0.15 -14.64
N LEU A 105 -36.54 0.20 -15.22
CA LEU A 105 -35.94 1.54 -15.15
C LEU A 105 -35.54 2.04 -16.54
N LYS A 106 -35.62 3.35 -16.72
CA LYS A 106 -35.17 4.06 -17.92
C LYS A 106 -33.89 4.80 -17.57
N PHE A 107 -32.88 4.59 -18.40
CA PHE A 107 -31.55 5.14 -18.25
C PHE A 107 -31.21 6.07 -19.40
N VAL A 108 -30.43 7.11 -19.10
CA VAL A 108 -29.61 7.82 -20.08
C VAL A 108 -28.17 7.52 -19.73
N HIS A 109 -27.47 6.79 -20.61
CA HIS A 109 -26.05 6.55 -20.44
C HIS A 109 -25.28 7.66 -21.15
N VAL A 110 -24.38 8.31 -20.41
CA VAL A 110 -23.55 9.41 -20.90
C VAL A 110 -22.11 8.95 -20.95
N PHE A 111 -21.45 9.20 -22.08
CA PHE A 111 -20.04 8.93 -22.32
C PHE A 111 -19.30 10.28 -22.34
N PRO A 112 -18.59 10.64 -21.27
CA PRO A 112 -18.05 11.98 -21.11
C PRO A 112 -16.99 12.32 -22.15
N LYS A 113 -16.81 13.62 -22.43
CA LYS A 113 -15.69 14.10 -23.24
C LYS A 113 -14.41 13.94 -22.42
N LEU A 114 -13.40 13.29 -22.97
CA LEU A 114 -12.10 13.10 -22.32
C LEU A 114 -11.16 14.28 -22.59
N SER A 115 -10.42 14.75 -21.59
CA SER A 115 -9.40 15.81 -21.76
C SER A 115 -8.25 15.31 -22.64
N ALA A 116 -7.76 16.16 -23.54
CA ALA A 116 -6.66 15.83 -24.44
C ALA A 116 -5.29 15.68 -23.72
N GLU A 117 -5.13 16.28 -22.54
CA GLU A 117 -3.91 16.15 -21.73
C GLU A 117 -3.69 14.72 -21.22
N VAL A 118 -4.76 13.93 -21.08
CA VAL A 118 -4.70 12.49 -20.77
C VAL A 118 -4.62 11.64 -22.06
N ARG A 119 -4.91 12.22 -23.24
CA ARG A 119 -4.93 11.48 -24.52
C ARG A 119 -3.54 11.26 -25.11
N THR A 120 -2.55 12.07 -24.75
CA THR A 120 -1.15 11.86 -25.17
C THR A 120 -0.53 10.59 -24.58
N GLU A 121 -1.18 9.94 -23.61
CA GLU A 121 -0.70 8.69 -22.99
C GLU A 121 -1.25 7.41 -23.65
N ALA A 122 -2.20 7.49 -24.59
CA ALA A 122 -3.00 6.31 -24.97
C ALA A 122 -2.96 5.89 -26.46
N ALA A 123 -2.17 6.54 -27.34
CA ALA A 123 -2.19 6.22 -28.78
C ALA A 123 -0.81 6.17 -29.47
N GLY A 124 0.28 6.14 -28.71
CA GLY A 124 1.61 5.82 -29.23
C GLY A 124 2.13 4.59 -28.51
N GLU A 125 2.41 3.51 -29.25
CA GLU A 125 3.45 2.55 -28.87
C GLU A 125 4.81 3.26 -28.93
N GLU A 126 5.03 4.20 -28.02
CA GLU A 126 6.30 4.81 -27.66
C GLU A 126 6.21 5.09 -26.17
N GLU A 127 7.13 4.47 -25.41
CA GLU A 127 7.40 4.61 -23.98
C GLU A 127 6.82 5.90 -23.34
N ALA A 128 5.55 5.86 -22.95
CA ALA A 128 4.98 6.85 -22.07
C ALA A 128 5.59 6.61 -20.70
N ALA A 129 6.38 7.57 -20.23
CA ALA A 129 6.94 7.57 -18.89
C ALA A 129 5.82 7.29 -17.88
N GLU A 130 5.86 6.11 -17.27
CA GLU A 130 5.01 5.72 -16.15
C GLU A 130 5.01 6.88 -15.14
N GLU A 131 3.83 7.43 -14.81
CA GLU A 131 3.65 7.90 -13.43
C GLU A 131 4.11 6.72 -12.56
N PRO A 132 5.15 6.88 -11.74
CA PRO A 132 5.81 5.74 -11.13
C PRO A 132 4.75 4.96 -10.37
N ALA A 133 4.51 3.71 -10.78
CA ALA A 133 3.58 2.83 -10.11
C ALA A 133 3.89 2.90 -8.62
N ALA A 134 2.89 3.28 -7.81
CA ALA A 134 3.08 3.53 -6.39
C ALA A 134 3.87 2.38 -5.79
N THR A 135 5.03 2.69 -5.25
CA THR A 135 5.96 1.64 -4.85
C THR A 135 5.30 0.77 -3.78
N PRO A 136 5.66 -0.52 -3.65
CA PRO A 136 5.11 -1.37 -2.60
C PRO A 136 5.22 -0.75 -1.20
N ALA A 137 6.26 0.06 -0.97
CA ALA A 137 6.43 0.86 0.24
C ALA A 137 5.36 1.96 0.38
N GLU A 138 5.07 2.72 -0.67
CA GLU A 138 4.02 3.75 -0.66
C GLU A 138 2.62 3.17 -0.43
N LEU A 139 2.33 2.00 -1.01
CA LEU A 139 1.07 1.29 -0.77
C LEU A 139 0.92 0.90 0.71
N LEU A 140 1.99 0.42 1.34
CA LEU A 140 2.01 0.11 2.77
C LEU A 140 1.84 1.37 3.64
N LEU A 141 2.39 2.51 3.22
CA LEU A 141 2.26 3.76 3.97
C LEU A 141 0.82 4.31 3.91
N ARG A 142 0.16 4.24 2.75
CA ARG A 142 -1.16 4.82 2.49
C ARG A 142 -2.36 3.92 2.79
N SER A 143 -2.14 2.61 2.93
CA SER A 143 -3.22 1.65 3.23
C SER A 143 -3.85 1.89 4.60
N ASP A 144 -5.13 1.63 4.78
CA ASP A 144 -5.75 1.66 6.12
C ASP A 144 -5.20 0.53 7.03
N ASP A 145 -5.47 0.58 8.34
CA ASP A 145 -4.92 -0.38 9.29
C ASP A 145 -5.25 -1.85 8.98
N ALA A 146 -6.47 -2.12 8.49
CA ALA A 146 -6.92 -3.47 8.19
C ALA A 146 -6.22 -4.01 6.94
N GLU A 147 -6.13 -3.18 5.90
CA GLU A 147 -5.39 -3.50 4.70
C GLU A 147 -3.88 -3.60 4.96
N PHE A 148 -3.31 -2.70 5.75
CA PHE A 148 -1.91 -2.71 6.15
C PHE A 148 -1.55 -4.04 6.81
N LEU A 149 -2.33 -4.48 7.80
CA LEU A 149 -2.09 -5.75 8.47
C LEU A 149 -2.18 -6.93 7.49
N ARG A 150 -3.18 -6.93 6.60
CA ARG A 150 -3.34 -7.95 5.56
C ARG A 150 -2.15 -7.98 4.61
N LEU A 151 -1.67 -6.82 4.16
CA LEU A 151 -0.53 -6.68 3.25
C LEU A 151 0.77 -7.11 3.93
N VAL A 152 1.01 -6.71 5.17
CA VAL A 152 2.18 -7.13 5.95
C VAL A 152 2.20 -8.66 6.10
N GLN A 153 1.07 -9.26 6.50
CA GLN A 153 0.98 -10.71 6.66
C GLN A 153 1.14 -11.48 5.34
N ALA A 154 0.64 -10.92 4.23
CA ALA A 154 0.67 -11.59 2.94
C ALA A 154 1.97 -11.37 2.16
N GLN A 155 2.58 -10.18 2.22
CA GLN A 155 3.65 -9.73 1.31
C GLN A 155 4.98 -9.44 2.00
N VAL A 156 5.00 -9.32 3.33
CA VAL A 156 6.17 -8.96 4.15
C VAL A 156 6.37 -10.04 5.21
N VAL A 157 6.76 -11.23 4.76
CA VAL A 157 6.67 -12.46 5.56
C VAL A 157 7.90 -12.65 6.44
N THR A 158 9.07 -12.29 5.93
CA THR A 158 10.35 -12.51 6.62
C THR A 158 10.66 -11.40 7.64
N TYR A 159 11.50 -11.71 8.62
CA TYR A 159 11.93 -10.73 9.62
C TYR A 159 12.74 -9.60 8.97
N GLY A 160 13.57 -9.92 7.98
CA GLY A 160 14.35 -8.96 7.20
C GLY A 160 13.47 -7.95 6.46
N GLU A 161 12.39 -8.42 5.82
CA GLU A 161 11.42 -7.53 5.18
C GLU A 161 10.68 -6.64 6.18
N LYS A 162 10.23 -7.20 7.32
CA LYS A 162 9.59 -6.41 8.38
C LYS A 162 10.54 -5.38 8.99
N LYS A 163 11.83 -5.72 9.13
CA LYS A 163 12.87 -4.78 9.55
C LYS A 163 13.04 -3.64 8.55
N LYS A 164 13.06 -3.92 7.24
CA LYS A 164 13.10 -2.87 6.21
C LYS A 164 11.87 -1.97 6.26
N LEU A 165 10.67 -2.56 6.38
CA LEU A 165 9.43 -1.79 6.55
C LEU A 165 9.49 -0.88 7.79
N LEU A 166 10.02 -1.38 8.90
CA LEU A 166 10.18 -0.61 10.12
C LEU A 166 11.10 0.61 9.93
N GLU A 167 12.19 0.47 9.18
CA GLU A 167 13.08 1.60 8.87
C GLU A 167 12.41 2.62 7.94
N ILE A 168 11.65 2.18 6.94
CA ILE A 168 10.85 3.06 6.07
C ILE A 168 9.84 3.86 6.90
N LEU A 169 9.12 3.20 7.81
CA LEU A 169 8.16 3.85 8.70
C LEU A 169 8.85 4.89 9.60
N LYS A 170 10.00 4.56 10.20
CA LYS A 170 10.77 5.51 11.04
C LYS A 170 11.21 6.73 10.25
N GLN A 171 11.74 6.54 9.04
CA GLN A 171 12.15 7.65 8.19
C GLN A 171 10.96 8.55 7.86
N ARG A 172 9.86 7.96 7.41
CA ARG A 172 8.64 8.70 7.03
C ARG A 172 8.04 9.48 8.21
N ILE A 173 8.02 8.90 9.42
CA ILE A 173 7.61 9.59 10.64
C ILE A 173 8.54 10.77 10.94
N SER A 174 9.86 10.56 10.86
CA SER A 174 10.84 11.62 11.11
C SER A 174 10.68 12.79 10.13
N ASP A 175 10.40 12.50 8.86
CA ASP A 175 10.19 13.53 7.84
C ASP A 175 8.92 14.35 8.14
N LEU A 176 7.83 13.69 8.53
CA LEU A 176 6.58 14.36 8.91
C LEU A 176 6.75 15.22 10.16
N GLU A 177 7.43 14.72 11.19
CA GLU A 177 7.71 15.48 12.42
C GLU A 177 8.63 16.69 12.14
N ALA A 178 9.56 16.57 11.20
CA ALA A 178 10.39 17.69 10.76
C ALA A 178 9.56 18.76 10.02
N ILE A 179 8.63 18.35 9.16
CA ILE A 179 7.71 19.27 8.47
C ILE A 179 6.78 19.96 9.47
N GLU A 180 6.23 19.21 10.43
CA GLU A 180 5.42 19.77 11.51
C GLU A 180 6.20 20.79 12.34
N ALA A 181 7.46 20.51 12.67
CA ALA A 181 8.33 21.45 13.36
C ALA A 181 8.62 22.73 12.55
N LYS A 182 8.78 22.64 11.22
CA LYS A 182 8.90 23.81 10.33
C LYS A 182 7.63 24.64 10.35
N MET A 183 6.46 24.01 10.22
CA MET A 183 5.16 24.69 10.28
C MET A 183 4.94 25.39 11.63
N ALA A 184 5.30 24.73 12.74
CA ALA A 184 5.20 25.32 14.08
C ALA A 184 6.10 26.56 14.26
N ARG A 185 7.21 26.64 13.53
CA ARG A 185 8.14 27.78 13.50
C ARG A 185 7.75 28.85 12.46
N LEU A 186 6.67 28.64 11.72
CA LEU A 186 6.26 29.49 10.59
C LEU A 186 7.33 29.59 9.49
N GLU A 187 8.16 28.55 9.36
CA GLU A 187 9.13 28.44 8.28
C GLU A 187 8.43 28.03 6.98
N ARG A 188 9.01 28.40 5.83
CA ARG A 188 8.45 28.05 4.53
C ARG A 188 8.55 26.53 4.32
N VAL A 189 7.40 25.90 4.08
CA VAL A 189 7.28 24.51 3.66
C VAL A 189 7.27 24.46 2.14
N GLU A 190 8.00 23.51 1.55
CA GLU A 190 8.00 23.32 0.10
C GLU A 190 6.72 22.59 -0.36
N ALA A 191 6.33 22.76 -1.63
CA ALA A 191 5.11 22.13 -2.16
C ALA A 191 5.14 20.59 -2.08
N SER A 192 6.33 19.99 -2.19
CA SER A 192 6.57 18.56 -2.00
C SER A 192 6.33 18.13 -0.55
N GLU A 193 6.80 18.92 0.42
CA GLU A 193 6.62 18.68 1.85
C GLU A 193 5.16 18.85 2.28
N GLU A 194 4.47 19.84 1.73
CA GLU A 194 3.04 20.07 1.97
C GLU A 194 2.19 18.91 1.41
N ALA A 195 2.48 18.46 0.18
CA ALA A 195 1.83 17.28 -0.38
C ALA A 195 2.09 16.04 0.48
N LEU A 196 3.33 15.88 0.96
CA LEU A 196 3.77 14.77 1.79
C LEU A 196 3.07 14.74 3.16
N PHE A 197 2.84 15.92 3.76
CA PHE A 197 2.14 16.09 5.03
C PHE A 197 0.62 15.90 4.91
N ASN A 198 0.03 16.29 3.78
CA ASN A 198 -1.40 16.13 3.52
C ASN A 198 -1.79 14.69 3.10
N ASP A 199 -0.82 13.84 2.76
CA ASP A 199 -1.04 12.48 2.27
C ASP A 199 -1.27 11.48 3.41
N VAL A 200 -0.35 11.39 4.37
CA VAL A 200 -0.43 10.43 5.50
C VAL A 200 -0.03 11.10 6.81
N GLY A 201 -0.77 10.83 7.88
CA GLY A 201 -0.52 11.38 9.21
C GLY A 201 0.59 10.67 9.99
N ALA A 202 1.40 11.42 10.74
CA ALA A 202 2.49 10.87 11.54
C ALA A 202 1.99 9.91 12.65
N GLU A 203 0.84 10.19 13.26
CA GLU A 203 0.26 9.35 14.30
C GLU A 203 -0.21 7.99 13.76
N GLU A 204 -0.82 7.96 12.57
CA GLU A 204 -1.19 6.72 11.88
C GLU A 204 0.04 5.86 11.59
N LEU A 205 1.13 6.48 11.09
CA LEU A 205 2.38 5.75 10.86
C LEU A 205 3.02 5.23 12.16
N LYS A 206 2.86 5.95 13.29
CA LYS A 206 3.32 5.47 14.61
C LYS A 206 2.54 4.24 15.07
N GLU A 207 1.26 4.14 14.75
CA GLU A 207 0.45 2.96 15.03
C GLU A 207 0.88 1.76 14.17
N LYS A 208 1.02 1.97 12.85
CA LYS A 208 1.57 0.95 11.93
C LYS A 208 2.96 0.47 12.36
N LYS A 209 3.82 1.39 12.81
CA LYS A 209 5.14 1.07 13.39
C LYS A 209 5.02 0.13 14.59
N LYS A 210 4.12 0.40 15.54
CA LYS A 210 3.90 -0.48 16.71
C LYS A 210 3.43 -1.88 16.30
N VAL A 211 2.57 -1.97 15.29
CA VAL A 211 2.13 -3.26 14.74
C VAL A 211 3.31 -4.06 14.19
N VAL A 212 4.16 -3.44 13.38
CA VAL A 212 5.36 -4.09 12.82
C VAL A 212 6.33 -4.51 13.92
N GLU A 213 6.57 -3.66 14.93
CA GLU A 213 7.42 -4.00 16.09
C GLU A 213 6.86 -5.20 16.88
N GLY A 214 5.53 -5.25 17.07
CA GLY A 214 4.84 -6.38 17.71
C GLY A 214 4.99 -7.68 16.93
N GLU A 215 4.79 -7.63 15.61
CA GLU A 215 4.97 -8.77 14.70
C GLU A 215 6.42 -9.29 14.70
N MET A 216 7.40 -8.39 14.67
CA MET A 216 8.82 -8.74 14.76
C MET A 216 9.15 -9.41 16.09
N LYS A 217 8.65 -8.85 17.21
CA LYS A 217 8.81 -9.47 18.53
C LYS A 217 8.19 -10.88 18.57
N ALA A 218 6.99 -11.04 18.03
CA ALA A 218 6.33 -12.34 17.95
C ALA A 218 7.11 -13.35 17.10
N MET A 219 7.81 -12.92 16.05
CA MET A 219 8.69 -13.79 15.28
C MET A 219 9.93 -14.23 16.07
N VAL A 220 10.56 -13.31 16.82
CA VAL A 220 11.70 -13.62 17.68
C VAL A 220 11.28 -14.59 18.80
N ASP A 221 10.19 -14.29 19.50
CA ASP A 221 9.68 -15.10 20.62
C ASP A 221 9.26 -16.50 20.15
N ALA A 222 8.74 -16.64 18.92
CA ALA A 222 8.35 -17.91 18.31
C ALA A 222 9.50 -18.65 17.60
N GLY A 223 10.72 -18.11 17.61
CA GLY A 223 11.87 -18.71 16.92
C GLY A 223 11.75 -18.78 15.40
N ARG A 224 10.94 -17.90 14.79
CA ARG A 224 10.67 -17.87 13.33
C ARG A 224 11.68 -17.04 12.54
N LEU A 225 12.94 -17.08 12.93
CA LEU A 225 14.04 -16.37 12.25
C LEU A 225 14.78 -17.36 11.34
N THR A 226 15.06 -16.95 10.11
CA THR A 226 15.93 -17.72 9.21
C THR A 226 17.37 -17.71 9.70
N ALA A 227 18.23 -18.56 9.12
CA ALA A 227 19.63 -18.65 9.54
C ALA A 227 20.39 -17.32 9.39
N ALA A 228 20.20 -16.62 8.26
CA ALA A 228 20.79 -15.31 8.01
C ALA A 228 20.25 -14.24 8.98
N GLU A 229 18.93 -14.17 9.14
CA GLU A 229 18.30 -13.20 10.07
C GLU A 229 18.70 -13.44 11.53
N LYS A 230 18.86 -14.70 11.93
CA LYS A 230 19.35 -15.07 13.25
C LYS A 230 20.78 -14.58 13.46
N ALA A 231 21.66 -14.73 12.49
CA ALA A 231 23.03 -14.23 12.57
C ALA A 231 23.05 -12.70 12.73
N ASP A 232 22.35 -11.98 11.85
CA ASP A 232 22.25 -10.51 11.88
C ASP A 232 21.63 -9.99 13.18
N PHE A 233 20.61 -10.69 13.70
CA PHE A 233 19.96 -10.31 14.94
C PHE A 233 20.86 -10.54 16.16
N LEU A 234 21.62 -11.65 16.17
CA LEU A 234 22.59 -11.92 17.24
C LEU A 234 23.73 -10.88 17.24
N GLU A 235 24.22 -10.47 16.08
CA GLU A 235 25.21 -9.39 15.96
C GLU A 235 24.66 -8.07 16.51
N GLN A 236 23.43 -7.70 16.15
CA GLN A 236 22.77 -6.51 16.70
C GLN A 236 22.59 -6.58 18.21
N LEU A 237 22.21 -7.73 18.76
CA LEU A 237 22.12 -7.94 20.21
C LEU A 237 23.50 -7.83 20.87
N GLU A 238 24.55 -8.35 20.25
CA GLU A 238 25.92 -8.24 20.75
C GLU A 238 26.43 -6.80 20.76
N GLY A 239 26.14 -6.03 19.71
CA GLY A 239 26.39 -4.59 19.67
C GLY A 239 25.67 -3.85 20.78
N LYS A 240 24.36 -4.11 20.98
CA LYS A 240 23.56 -3.50 22.06
C LYS A 240 24.05 -3.87 23.45
N VAL A 241 24.42 -5.14 23.67
CA VAL A 241 25.03 -5.58 24.94
C VAL A 241 26.36 -4.88 25.18
N SER A 242 27.18 -4.70 24.14
CA SER A 242 28.45 -3.99 24.25
C SER A 242 28.26 -2.50 24.56
N GLN A 243 27.28 -1.83 23.92
CA GLN A 243 26.92 -0.44 24.19
C GLN A 243 26.39 -0.27 25.62
N ALA A 244 25.45 -1.12 26.05
CA ALA A 244 24.91 -1.08 27.40
C ALA A 244 26.02 -1.30 28.46
N ASN A 245 26.95 -2.23 28.21
CA ASN A 245 28.12 -2.42 29.06
C ASN A 245 29.01 -1.18 29.12
N ALA A 246 29.28 -0.53 27.99
CA ALA A 246 30.07 0.70 27.93
C ALA A 246 29.39 1.85 28.68
N GLU A 247 28.07 2.00 28.56
CA GLU A 247 27.29 3.00 29.29
C GLU A 247 27.28 2.73 30.80
N ILE A 248 27.13 1.47 31.22
CA ILE A 248 27.24 1.07 32.63
C ILE A 248 28.63 1.42 33.17
N GLN A 249 29.70 1.09 32.43
CA GLN A 249 31.06 1.41 32.84
C GLN A 249 31.27 2.93 32.93
N LYS A 250 30.82 3.69 31.94
CA LYS A 250 30.88 5.16 31.95
C LYS A 250 30.12 5.76 33.12
N ALA A 251 28.88 5.32 33.36
CA ALA A 251 28.07 5.78 34.48
C ALA A 251 28.70 5.45 35.84
N GLN A 252 29.34 4.28 35.96
CA GLN A 252 30.09 3.91 37.17
C GLN A 252 31.38 4.73 37.35
N GLN A 253 32.12 5.02 36.26
CA GLN A 253 33.31 5.86 36.30
C GLN A 253 32.96 7.31 36.63
N ASP A 254 31.93 7.88 35.99
CA ASP A 254 31.41 9.20 36.30
C ASP A 254 30.86 9.26 37.72
N GLY A 255 30.20 8.20 38.18
CA GLY A 255 29.76 8.06 39.56
C GLY A 255 30.92 8.07 40.55
N LYS A 256 32.04 7.39 40.24
CA LYS A 256 33.27 7.40 41.05
C LYS A 256 34.00 8.75 40.98
N ALA A 257 34.13 9.35 39.80
CA ALA A 257 34.74 10.66 39.58
C ALA A 257 33.98 11.78 40.29
N LYS A 258 32.64 11.77 40.21
CA LYS A 258 31.76 12.65 40.98
C LYS A 258 31.86 12.35 42.48
N LYS A 259 32.03 11.10 42.92
CA LYS A 259 32.28 10.76 44.35
C LYS A 259 33.59 11.37 44.88
N VAL A 260 34.61 11.47 44.03
CA VAL A 260 35.91 12.08 44.37
C VAL A 260 35.86 13.61 44.34
N GLN A 261 35.13 14.22 43.38
CA GLN A 261 34.92 15.68 43.31
C GLN A 261 33.87 16.21 44.30
N ALA A 262 32.90 15.40 44.75
CA ALA A 262 31.76 15.81 45.59
C ALA A 262 31.91 15.50 47.09
N ARG A 263 33.15 15.53 47.63
CA ARG A 263 33.35 15.65 49.10
C ARG A 263 32.85 16.99 49.66
N THR A 264 32.39 17.90 48.81
CA THR A 264 31.76 19.19 49.13
C THR A 264 30.21 19.09 49.01
N VAL A 265 29.56 18.82 50.14
CA VAL A 265 28.15 19.14 50.57
C VAL A 265 26.93 18.65 49.75
N HIS A 266 26.94 18.44 48.42
CA HIS A 266 25.72 18.04 47.65
C HIS A 266 25.48 16.51 47.56
N ARG A 267 25.37 15.83 48.71
CA ARG A 267 25.66 14.39 48.84
C ARG A 267 24.56 13.37 48.46
N THR A 268 23.28 13.71 48.29
CA THR A 268 22.23 12.66 48.30
C THR A 268 21.41 12.45 47.03
N LEU A 269 21.04 13.48 46.29
CA LEU A 269 20.12 13.32 45.14
C LEU A 269 20.80 12.81 43.86
N ALA A 270 21.99 13.34 43.54
CA ALA A 270 22.72 12.96 42.32
C ALA A 270 23.27 11.53 42.38
N ALA A 271 23.75 11.09 43.55
CA ALA A 271 24.22 9.72 43.75
C ALA A 271 23.09 8.69 43.66
N ASN A 272 21.89 9.03 44.17
CA ASN A 272 20.71 8.18 44.05
C ASN A 272 20.20 8.09 42.61
N ARG A 273 20.32 9.16 41.81
CA ARG A 273 19.96 9.14 40.38
C ARG A 273 20.89 8.22 39.58
N VAL A 274 22.20 8.38 39.72
CA VAL A 274 23.19 7.53 39.03
C VAL A 274 23.04 6.06 39.42
N PHE A 275 22.76 5.77 40.70
CA PHE A 275 22.50 4.40 41.14
C PHE A 275 21.26 3.78 40.47
N ARG A 276 20.14 4.52 40.38
CA ARG A 276 18.93 4.06 39.68
C ARG A 276 19.18 3.87 38.18
N ASP A 277 19.91 4.79 37.55
CA ASP A 277 20.23 4.71 36.12
C ASP A 277 21.08 3.47 35.81
N VAL A 278 22.10 3.18 36.63
CA VAL A 278 22.90 1.94 36.51
C VAL A 278 22.05 0.69 36.73
N GLN A 279 21.14 0.70 37.71
CA GLN A 279 20.26 -0.44 37.96
C GLN A 279 19.30 -0.70 36.79
N ALA A 280 18.75 0.36 36.18
CA ALA A 280 17.90 0.25 34.99
C ALA A 280 18.67 -0.31 33.78
N LEU A 281 19.90 0.18 33.54
CA LEU A 281 20.77 -0.34 32.47
C LEU A 281 21.15 -1.81 32.70
N GLN A 282 21.38 -2.22 33.95
CA GLN A 282 21.66 -3.62 34.30
C GLN A 282 20.47 -4.54 34.00
N GLN A 283 19.25 -4.10 34.33
CA GLN A 283 18.03 -4.86 34.00
C GLN A 283 17.85 -5.00 32.48
N GLN A 284 18.10 -3.92 31.72
CA GLN A 284 18.07 -3.99 30.25
C GLN A 284 19.10 -4.97 29.70
N LEU A 285 20.32 -4.96 30.26
CA LEU A 285 21.38 -5.87 29.86
C LEU A 285 21.02 -7.35 30.12
N GLU A 286 20.39 -7.64 31.26
CA GLU A 286 19.90 -8.98 31.58
C GLU A 286 18.84 -9.45 30.58
N ILE A 287 17.88 -8.59 30.22
CA ILE A 287 16.86 -8.89 29.21
C ILE A 287 17.50 -9.17 27.84
N LEU A 288 18.48 -8.36 27.43
CA LEU A 288 19.20 -8.55 26.17
C LEU A 288 19.99 -9.87 26.16
N GLN A 289 20.63 -10.22 27.28
CA GLN A 289 21.37 -11.48 27.42
C GLN A 289 20.44 -12.69 27.37
N ASN A 290 19.30 -12.64 28.06
CA ASN A 290 18.30 -13.70 28.03
C ASN A 290 17.71 -13.88 26.63
N THR A 291 17.43 -12.77 25.92
CA THR A 291 16.96 -12.81 24.53
C THR A 291 18.03 -13.39 23.60
N LYS A 292 19.31 -12.99 23.77
CA LYS A 292 20.44 -13.55 23.01
C LYS A 292 20.57 -15.06 23.21
N ALA A 293 20.44 -15.53 24.44
CA ALA A 293 20.48 -16.97 24.75
C ALA A 293 19.32 -17.72 24.09
N ALA A 294 18.09 -17.25 24.25
CA ALA A 294 16.90 -17.86 23.67
C ALA A 294 16.98 -17.96 22.14
N VAL A 295 17.39 -16.88 21.47
CA VAL A 295 17.55 -16.88 20.00
C VAL A 295 18.70 -17.80 19.57
N LYS A 296 19.80 -17.84 20.33
CA LYS A 296 20.94 -18.71 20.03
C LYS A 296 20.55 -20.19 20.10
N GLU A 297 19.73 -20.57 21.07
CA GLU A 297 19.26 -21.95 21.28
C GLU A 297 18.15 -22.38 20.30
N ALA A 298 17.32 -21.45 19.81
CA ALA A 298 16.26 -21.77 18.85
C ALA A 298 16.81 -22.29 17.52
N GLU A 299 16.25 -23.37 16.96
CA GLU A 299 16.62 -23.83 15.62
C GLU A 299 16.19 -22.79 14.56
N PRO A 300 17.01 -22.51 13.53
CA PRO A 300 16.65 -21.56 12.49
C PRO A 300 15.45 -22.08 11.69
N ALA A 301 14.47 -21.20 11.48
CA ALA A 301 13.31 -21.51 10.68
C ALA A 301 13.70 -21.69 9.19
N PRO A 302 13.07 -22.64 8.48
CA PRO A 302 13.26 -22.77 7.04
C PRO A 302 12.73 -21.52 6.33
N LEU A 303 13.29 -21.23 5.16
CA LEU A 303 12.82 -20.14 4.31
C LEU A 303 11.33 -20.35 3.97
N PRO A 304 10.49 -19.28 4.02
CA PRO A 304 9.10 -19.39 3.64
C PRO A 304 8.93 -19.87 2.19
N PRO A 305 7.96 -20.75 1.91
CA PRO A 305 7.72 -21.21 0.54
C PRO A 305 7.36 -20.05 -0.39
N LEU A 306 7.73 -20.17 -1.67
CA LEU A 306 7.33 -19.21 -2.70
C LEU A 306 5.82 -19.31 -2.96
N LYS A 307 5.16 -18.17 -3.17
CA LYS A 307 3.81 -18.17 -3.73
C LYS A 307 3.88 -18.81 -5.11
N HIS A 308 2.95 -19.72 -5.40
CA HIS A 308 2.96 -20.51 -6.65
C HIS A 308 4.21 -21.39 -6.86
N GLY A 309 5.02 -21.66 -5.82
CA GLY A 309 6.26 -22.44 -5.94
C GLY A 309 6.08 -23.82 -6.59
N ALA A 310 4.97 -24.51 -6.29
CA ALA A 310 4.63 -25.78 -6.93
C ALA A 310 4.42 -25.63 -8.46
N LYS A 311 3.77 -24.55 -8.90
CA LYS A 311 3.53 -24.28 -10.32
C LYS A 311 4.82 -23.83 -11.03
N ILE A 312 5.65 -23.02 -10.36
CA ILE A 312 6.98 -22.65 -10.87
C ILE A 312 7.83 -23.90 -11.08
N ARG A 313 7.85 -24.83 -10.10
CA ARG A 313 8.56 -26.10 -10.21
C ARG A 313 8.05 -26.97 -11.36
N GLU A 314 6.73 -27.08 -11.49
CA GLU A 314 6.08 -27.83 -12.58
C GLU A 314 6.45 -27.26 -13.96
N LEU A 315 6.35 -25.94 -14.14
CA LEU A 315 6.69 -25.27 -15.39
C LEU A 315 8.18 -25.38 -15.72
N ARG A 316 9.07 -25.23 -14.72
CA ARG A 316 10.52 -25.45 -14.90
C ARG A 316 10.84 -26.89 -15.30
N LEU A 317 10.14 -27.88 -14.74
CA LEU A 317 10.29 -29.28 -15.15
C LEU A 317 9.81 -29.49 -16.59
N ASN A 318 8.65 -28.92 -16.95
CA ASN A 318 8.09 -29.00 -18.30
C ASN A 318 9.01 -28.32 -19.32
N LEU A 319 9.65 -27.20 -18.96
CA LEU A 319 10.64 -26.52 -19.80
C LEU A 319 11.78 -27.44 -20.25
N GLY A 320 12.22 -28.35 -19.36
CA GLY A 320 13.25 -29.35 -19.66
C GLY A 320 12.79 -30.48 -20.58
N LEU A 321 11.48 -30.63 -20.80
CA LEU A 321 10.86 -31.72 -21.56
C LEU A 321 10.16 -31.25 -22.86
N THR A 322 9.91 -29.96 -23.02
CA THR A 322 9.14 -29.39 -24.15
C THR A 322 9.97 -29.12 -25.41
N ARG A 323 9.30 -29.18 -26.58
CA ARG A 323 9.90 -28.87 -27.90
C ARG A 323 10.17 -27.36 -28.02
N LEU A 324 11.18 -26.98 -28.81
CA LEU A 324 11.70 -25.61 -28.96
C LEU A 324 10.64 -24.52 -29.23
N GLY A 325 9.48 -24.85 -29.80
CA GLY A 325 8.42 -23.87 -30.13
C GLY A 325 7.54 -23.43 -28.94
N GLU A 326 7.33 -24.28 -27.93
CA GLU A 326 6.49 -23.98 -26.76
C GLU A 326 7.32 -23.39 -25.60
N ARG A 327 8.64 -23.34 -25.78
CA ARG A 327 9.60 -22.93 -24.77
C ARG A 327 9.48 -21.45 -24.38
N PRO A 328 9.31 -20.47 -25.31
CA PRO A 328 9.20 -19.06 -24.95
C PRO A 328 7.99 -18.76 -24.05
N GLU A 329 6.84 -19.38 -24.32
CA GLU A 329 5.61 -19.19 -23.53
C GLU A 329 5.78 -19.70 -22.09
N ILE A 330 6.47 -20.82 -21.92
CA ILE A 330 6.75 -21.39 -20.59
C ILE A 330 7.79 -20.55 -19.84
N GLU A 331 8.83 -20.03 -20.52
CA GLU A 331 9.82 -19.12 -19.93
C GLU A 331 9.18 -17.81 -19.45
N GLU A 332 8.27 -17.24 -20.25
CA GLU A 332 7.51 -16.04 -19.87
C GLU A 332 6.59 -16.32 -18.66
N ALA A 333 5.87 -17.44 -18.67
CA ALA A 333 5.00 -17.84 -17.57
C ALA A 333 5.78 -18.07 -16.26
N VAL A 334 6.97 -18.68 -16.35
CA VAL A 334 7.87 -18.86 -15.19
C VAL A 334 8.33 -17.50 -14.67
N THR A 335 8.79 -16.62 -15.55
CA THR A 335 9.29 -15.29 -15.19
C THR A 335 8.21 -14.45 -14.49
N GLU A 336 6.98 -14.47 -15.01
CA GLU A 336 5.87 -13.73 -14.43
C GLU A 336 5.44 -14.29 -13.07
N LEU A 337 5.43 -15.63 -12.90
CA LEU A 337 5.14 -16.25 -11.61
C LEU A 337 6.23 -15.98 -10.58
N GLU A 338 7.50 -15.97 -10.98
CA GLU A 338 8.63 -15.61 -10.11
C GLU A 338 8.52 -14.15 -9.65
N ARG A 339 8.23 -13.23 -10.58
CA ARG A 339 7.98 -11.82 -10.27
C ARG A 339 6.86 -11.65 -9.24
N ARG A 340 5.76 -12.39 -9.37
CA ARG A 340 4.63 -12.37 -8.41
C ARG A 340 4.93 -13.09 -7.09
N ALA A 341 5.89 -14.01 -7.08
CA ALA A 341 6.25 -14.79 -5.90
C ALA A 341 7.20 -14.06 -4.95
N LYS A 342 7.94 -13.07 -5.46
CA LYS A 342 8.85 -12.23 -4.71
C LYS A 342 8.11 -11.39 -3.66
N GLY A 343 8.68 -11.33 -2.45
CA GLY A 343 8.18 -10.45 -1.39
C GLY A 343 8.38 -8.98 -1.73
N TRP A 344 7.52 -8.10 -1.21
CA TRP A 344 7.50 -6.68 -1.60
C TRP A 344 8.77 -5.92 -1.21
N LEU A 345 9.43 -6.32 -0.12
CA LEU A 345 10.65 -5.69 0.39
C LEU A 345 11.83 -6.68 0.44
N GLU A 346 11.68 -7.82 -0.23
CA GLU A 346 12.67 -8.89 -0.27
C GLU A 346 13.89 -8.46 -1.10
N SER A 347 15.10 -8.76 -0.61
CA SER A 347 16.31 -8.58 -1.43
C SER A 347 16.40 -9.67 -2.50
N ASP A 348 17.03 -9.33 -3.63
CA ASP A 348 17.23 -10.28 -4.73
C ASP A 348 17.97 -11.53 -4.27
N GLU A 349 18.95 -11.37 -3.38
CA GLU A 349 19.73 -12.47 -2.79
C GLU A 349 18.83 -13.49 -2.06
N VAL A 350 17.98 -13.02 -1.14
CA VAL A 350 17.07 -13.87 -0.36
C VAL A 350 16.02 -14.52 -1.26
N PHE A 351 15.54 -13.78 -2.26
CA PHE A 351 14.61 -14.32 -3.25
C PHE A 351 15.23 -15.45 -4.08
N GLN A 352 16.48 -15.30 -4.51
CA GLN A 352 17.20 -16.34 -5.24
C GLN A 352 17.43 -17.59 -4.38
N GLU A 353 17.83 -17.43 -3.11
CA GLU A 353 17.97 -18.58 -2.20
C GLU A 353 16.65 -19.37 -2.06
N ARG A 354 15.49 -18.68 -2.03
CA ARG A 354 14.17 -19.33 -2.00
C ARG A 354 13.85 -20.05 -3.29
N LEU A 355 14.20 -19.48 -4.45
CA LEU A 355 14.03 -20.12 -5.76
C LEU A 355 14.89 -21.39 -5.89
N GLU A 356 16.13 -21.34 -5.40
CA GLU A 356 17.04 -22.49 -5.39
C GLU A 356 16.53 -23.59 -4.46
N ALA A 357 16.09 -23.25 -3.25
CA ALA A 357 15.49 -24.19 -2.32
C ALA A 357 14.23 -24.87 -2.90
N GLN A 358 13.47 -24.15 -3.72
CA GLN A 358 12.32 -24.67 -4.46
C GLN A 358 12.69 -25.50 -5.70
N SER A 359 13.92 -25.40 -6.19
CA SER A 359 14.40 -26.14 -7.36
C SER A 359 15.21 -27.38 -6.98
N ALA A 360 15.72 -27.43 -5.74
CA ALA A 360 16.40 -28.60 -5.22
C ALA A 360 15.44 -29.82 -5.26
N PRO A 361 15.81 -30.92 -5.95
CA PRO A 361 15.07 -32.16 -5.85
C PRO A 361 15.09 -32.55 -4.38
N GLY A 362 13.90 -32.77 -3.80
CA GLY A 362 13.79 -33.05 -2.38
C GLY A 362 14.77 -34.16 -2.01
N ARG A 363 15.67 -33.89 -1.06
CA ARG A 363 16.24 -34.97 -0.26
C ARG A 363 15.05 -35.64 0.42
N VAL A 364 14.50 -36.66 -0.23
CA VAL A 364 13.80 -37.74 0.44
C VAL A 364 14.85 -38.28 1.39
N ARG A 365 14.84 -37.77 2.63
CA ARG A 365 15.63 -38.31 3.73
C ARG A 365 15.03 -39.69 3.94
N GLY A 366 15.66 -40.68 3.30
CA GLY A 366 15.24 -42.07 3.35
C GLY A 366 15.23 -42.54 4.79
N LEU A 367 14.04 -42.56 5.39
CA LEU A 367 13.67 -43.51 6.43
C LEU A 367 13.42 -44.84 5.70
N LEU A 368 14.50 -45.50 5.32
CA LEU A 368 14.54 -46.93 5.04
C LEU A 368 15.70 -47.51 5.84
N THR A 369 15.50 -47.59 7.15
CA THR A 369 16.14 -48.62 7.97
C THR A 369 15.11 -49.73 8.14
N GLY A 370 15.23 -50.73 7.27
CA GLY A 370 14.72 -52.09 7.48
C GLY A 370 15.90 -52.98 7.81
#